data_AF-A0A443QIC2-F1
#
_entry.id   AF-A0A443QIC2-F1
#
_cell.length_a   1.000
_cell.length_b   1.000
_cell.length_c   1.000
_cell.angle_alpha   90.00
_cell.angle_beta   90.00
_cell.angle_gamma   90.00
#
_symmetry.space_group_name_H-M   'P 1'
#
loop_
_entity.id
_entity.type
_entity.pdbx_description
1 polymer ?
#
loop_
_entity_poly.entity_id
_entity_poly.type
_entity_poly.pdbx_seq_one_letter_code
_entity_poly.pdbx_strand_id
1 'polypeptide(L)'
;MGEQTASGEIDLENDEKQTLIEEYLNSNPEFAKRWFLRNVSSDLLQRWLKEACVDSGKSSSVVHEENDVTKETEDEEYLAASYVEITKRGRNSVTSELFQDIIGGTFRKTGNGEEKRKSRSEVNSYLKELNEQDLLMELIRDIANELDIDLLCHKILVNGSRGNRFLVAKLFDVTPDSLLEDTLSAAEQYSKIPPIPFGVGIAGYVALSKDTVNIKNAYE
;
A
#
# COMPACT_ATOMS: atom_id res chain seq x y z
N MET A 1 8.07 -65.55 -45.04
CA MET A 1 8.23 -64.60 -43.92
C MET A 1 8.00 -63.22 -44.48
N GLY A 2 6.93 -62.58 -44.04
CA GLY A 2 6.53 -61.24 -44.47
C GLY A 2 5.42 -60.82 -43.54
N GLU A 3 5.81 -60.34 -42.36
CA GLU A 3 4.90 -59.83 -41.34
C GLU A 3 4.15 -58.62 -41.90
N GLN A 4 2.83 -58.74 -41.95
CA GLN A 4 1.92 -57.63 -42.21
C GLN A 4 1.79 -56.81 -40.93
N THR A 5 2.41 -55.64 -40.88
CA THR A 5 2.11 -54.64 -39.87
C THR A 5 0.90 -53.83 -40.34
N ALA A 6 -0.28 -54.24 -39.88
CA ALA A 6 -1.50 -53.46 -39.99
C ALA A 6 -1.42 -52.27 -39.02
N SER A 7 -0.95 -51.13 -39.52
CA SER A 7 -1.13 -49.85 -38.84
C SER A 7 -2.56 -49.39 -39.10
N GLY A 8 -3.47 -49.80 -38.21
CA GLY A 8 -4.82 -49.25 -38.15
C GLY A 8 -4.74 -47.79 -37.75
N GLU A 9 -4.89 -46.90 -38.72
CA GLU A 9 -5.19 -45.49 -38.49
C GLU A 9 -6.60 -45.44 -37.87
N ILE A 10 -6.66 -45.35 -36.55
CA ILE A 10 -7.91 -45.14 -35.84
C ILE A 10 -8.21 -43.65 -35.99
N ASP A 11 -9.07 -43.31 -36.94
CA ASP A 11 -9.68 -41.98 -37.05
C ASP A 11 -10.63 -41.80 -35.86
N LEU A 12 -10.04 -41.55 -34.69
CA LEU A 12 -10.77 -41.13 -33.50
C LEU A 12 -11.31 -39.72 -33.75
N GLU A 13 -12.62 -39.56 -33.57
CA GLU A 13 -13.30 -38.27 -33.69
C GLU A 13 -12.60 -37.24 -32.80
N ASN A 14 -12.54 -36.00 -33.30
CA ASN A 14 -11.75 -34.93 -32.69
C ASN A 14 -12.13 -34.66 -31.21
N ASP A 15 -13.36 -35.00 -30.84
CA ASP A 15 -13.91 -34.80 -29.51
C ASP A 15 -13.37 -35.85 -28.52
N GLU A 16 -13.20 -37.12 -28.94
CA GLU A 16 -12.62 -38.18 -28.10
C GLU A 16 -11.14 -37.89 -27.78
N LYS A 17 -10.41 -37.33 -28.74
CA LYS A 17 -9.01 -36.89 -28.53
C LYS A 17 -8.93 -35.77 -27.50
N GLN A 18 -9.87 -34.82 -27.53
CA GLN A 18 -9.91 -33.73 -26.55
C GLN A 18 -10.18 -34.27 -25.14
N THR A 19 -11.12 -35.19 -24.98
CA THR A 19 -11.43 -35.79 -23.68
C THR A 19 -10.22 -36.56 -23.11
N LEU A 20 -9.50 -37.31 -23.94
CA LEU A 20 -8.30 -38.03 -23.50
C LEU A 20 -7.17 -37.07 -23.08
N ILE A 21 -7.00 -35.95 -23.79
CA ILE A 21 -6.02 -34.92 -23.45
C ILE A 21 -6.39 -34.25 -22.13
N GLU A 22 -7.67 -33.94 -21.93
CA GLU A 22 -8.17 -33.33 -20.69
C GLU A 22 -7.94 -34.24 -19.48
N GLU A 23 -8.28 -35.52 -19.60
CA GLU A 23 -8.05 -36.52 -18.54
C GLU A 23 -6.55 -36.67 -18.22
N TYR A 24 -5.70 -36.68 -19.26
CA TYR A 24 -4.25 -36.79 -19.09
C TYR A 24 -3.62 -35.56 -18.42
N LEU A 25 -4.04 -34.35 -18.80
CA LEU A 25 -3.57 -33.10 -18.21
C LEU A 25 -4.01 -32.97 -16.75
N ASN A 26 -5.25 -33.37 -16.42
CA ASN A 26 -5.75 -33.38 -15.05
C ASN A 26 -5.01 -34.39 -14.17
N SER A 27 -4.68 -35.56 -14.71
CA SER A 27 -3.95 -36.61 -13.98
C SER A 27 -2.47 -36.30 -13.75
N ASN A 28 -1.88 -35.34 -14.49
CA ASN A 28 -0.45 -35.02 -14.44
C ASN A 28 -0.19 -33.51 -14.32
N PRO A 29 -0.46 -32.89 -13.15
CA PRO A 29 -0.40 -31.44 -12.97
C PRO A 29 1.02 -30.87 -13.12
N GLU A 30 2.05 -31.60 -12.70
CA GLU A 30 3.44 -31.17 -12.84
C GLU A 30 3.92 -31.12 -14.29
N PHE A 31 3.48 -32.08 -15.11
CA PHE A 31 3.75 -32.06 -16.54
C PHE A 31 3.02 -30.89 -17.21
N ALA A 32 1.73 -30.72 -16.91
CA ALA A 32 0.92 -29.62 -17.43
C ALA A 32 1.55 -28.26 -17.09
N LYS A 33 1.94 -28.05 -15.83
CA LYS A 33 2.62 -26.82 -15.37
C LYS A 33 3.89 -26.54 -16.18
N ARG A 34 4.78 -27.53 -16.33
CA ARG A 34 6.03 -27.35 -17.09
C ARG A 34 5.77 -27.11 -18.57
N TRP A 35 4.80 -27.82 -19.14
CA TRP A 35 4.43 -27.66 -20.53
C TRP A 35 3.87 -26.26 -20.79
N PHE A 36 3.00 -25.75 -19.90
CA PHE A 36 2.46 -24.40 -20.01
C PHE A 36 3.54 -23.33 -19.86
N LEU A 37 4.43 -23.44 -18.87
CA LEU A 37 5.54 -22.50 -18.69
C LEU A 37 6.48 -22.44 -19.91
N ARG A 38 6.62 -23.55 -20.64
CA ARG A 38 7.52 -23.68 -21.79
C ARG A 38 6.87 -23.21 -23.09
N ASN A 39 5.58 -23.51 -23.28
CA ASN A 39 4.91 -23.39 -24.57
C ASN A 39 3.86 -22.27 -24.63
N VAL A 40 3.47 -21.70 -23.49
CA VAL A 40 2.51 -20.60 -23.45
C VAL A 40 3.28 -19.28 -23.44
N SER A 41 3.02 -18.45 -24.46
CA SER A 41 3.52 -17.08 -24.50
C SER A 41 2.88 -16.23 -23.40
N SER A 42 3.62 -15.26 -22.85
CA SER A 42 3.14 -14.30 -21.85
C SER A 42 1.83 -13.61 -22.27
N ASP A 43 1.68 -13.28 -23.56
CA ASP A 43 0.46 -12.67 -24.11
C ASP A 43 -0.79 -13.56 -24.00
N LEU A 44 -0.61 -14.88 -24.11
CA LEU A 44 -1.71 -15.85 -24.01
C LEU A 44 -2.12 -16.02 -22.55
N LEU A 45 -1.16 -16.04 -21.62
CA LEU A 45 -1.44 -16.02 -20.17
C LEU A 45 -2.18 -14.74 -19.76
N GLN A 46 -1.75 -13.58 -20.26
CA GLN A 46 -2.44 -12.31 -20.00
C GLN A 46 -3.87 -12.32 -20.53
N ARG A 47 -4.11 -12.92 -21.70
CA ARG A 47 -5.47 -13.09 -22.23
C ARG A 47 -6.31 -14.02 -21.36
N TRP A 48 -5.77 -15.16 -20.94
CA TRP A 48 -6.47 -16.08 -20.03
C TRP A 48 -6.79 -15.44 -18.69
N LEU A 49 -5.85 -14.67 -18.11
CA LEU A 49 -6.07 -13.95 -16.87
C LEU A 49 -7.15 -12.85 -17.03
N LYS A 50 -7.13 -12.15 -18.16
CA LYS A 50 -8.14 -11.15 -18.53
C LYS A 50 -9.51 -11.78 -18.74
N GLU A 51 -9.60 -12.94 -19.38
CA GLU A 51 -10.84 -13.70 -19.60
C GLU A 51 -11.38 -14.27 -18.28
N ALA A 52 -10.52 -14.79 -17.39
CA ALA A 52 -10.89 -15.20 -16.04
C ALA A 52 -11.39 -14.03 -15.17
N CYS A 53 -10.92 -12.81 -15.44
CA CYS A 53 -11.39 -11.58 -14.79
C CYS A 53 -12.76 -11.11 -15.32
N VAL A 54 -13.13 -11.46 -16.55
CA VAL A 54 -14.43 -11.09 -17.15
C VAL A 54 -15.58 -11.89 -16.56
N ASP A 55 -15.36 -13.17 -16.20
CA ASP A 55 -16.38 -13.98 -15.52
C ASP A 55 -16.59 -13.57 -14.04
N SER A 56 -15.65 -12.79 -13.50
CA SER A 56 -15.75 -12.11 -12.21
C SER A 56 -16.02 -10.60 -12.36
N GLY A 57 -16.77 -10.19 -13.39
CA GLY A 57 -17.55 -8.94 -13.41
C GLY A 57 -16.88 -7.72 -12.77
N LYS A 58 -15.64 -7.38 -13.15
CA LYS A 58 -15.04 -6.07 -12.86
C LYS A 58 -13.99 -5.71 -13.90
N SER A 59 -14.43 -4.88 -14.83
CA SER A 59 -13.57 -4.19 -15.77
C SER A 59 -12.67 -3.19 -15.03
N SER A 60 -11.36 -3.33 -15.19
CA SER A 60 -10.44 -2.21 -15.15
C SER A 60 -9.30 -2.48 -16.13
N SER A 61 -9.49 -1.98 -17.35
CA SER A 61 -8.41 -1.71 -18.29
C SER A 61 -7.69 -0.45 -17.85
N VAL A 62 -6.37 -0.48 -17.68
CA VAL A 62 -5.44 0.39 -18.41
C VAL A 62 -4.08 -0.31 -18.47
N VAL A 63 -3.61 -0.44 -19.70
CA VAL A 63 -2.26 -0.81 -20.10
C VAL A 63 -1.37 0.39 -19.84
N HIS A 64 -0.21 0.21 -19.20
CA HIS A 64 0.98 0.92 -19.62
C HIS A 64 2.23 0.11 -19.31
N GLU A 65 2.68 -0.49 -20.41
CA GLU A 65 4.05 -0.79 -20.80
C GLU A 65 5.08 0.19 -20.20
N GLU A 66 6.01 -0.33 -19.40
CA GLU A 66 7.35 0.23 -19.30
C GLU A 66 8.38 -0.89 -19.38
N ASN A 67 9.37 -0.63 -20.22
CA ASN A 67 10.51 -1.45 -20.54
C ASN A 67 11.49 -1.54 -19.36
N ASP A 68 12.08 -2.72 -19.23
CA ASP A 68 13.52 -2.96 -19.06
C ASP A 68 14.22 -2.31 -17.84
N VAL A 69 14.57 -3.13 -16.85
CA VAL A 69 15.95 -3.60 -16.64
C VAL A 69 15.97 -4.66 -15.53
N THR A 70 16.31 -5.85 -15.98
CA THR A 70 16.90 -7.05 -15.37
C THR A 70 17.23 -7.13 -13.86
N LYS A 71 16.90 -8.34 -13.35
CA LYS A 71 17.58 -9.19 -12.34
C LYS A 71 17.40 -8.83 -10.87
N GLU A 72 16.56 -9.62 -10.18
CA GLU A 72 16.71 -10.10 -8.79
C GLU A 72 15.51 -11.02 -8.45
N THR A 73 15.42 -12.20 -9.09
CA THR A 73 14.28 -13.14 -8.92
C THR A 73 14.46 -14.16 -7.79
N GLU A 74 15.53 -14.05 -6.99
CA GLU A 74 15.78 -14.97 -5.86
C GLU A 74 15.49 -14.32 -4.49
N ASP A 75 15.36 -12.98 -4.44
CA ASP A 75 15.18 -12.22 -3.20
C ASP A 75 13.70 -11.93 -2.87
N GLU A 76 12.79 -11.98 -3.84
CA GLU A 76 11.35 -11.72 -3.61
C GLU A 76 10.68 -12.83 -2.80
N GLU A 77 11.01 -14.10 -3.03
CA GLU A 77 10.43 -15.22 -2.27
C GLU A 77 10.92 -15.20 -0.82
N TYR A 78 12.18 -14.80 -0.60
CA TYR A 78 12.78 -14.66 0.72
C TYR A 78 12.22 -13.42 1.46
N LEU A 79 12.00 -12.31 0.76
CA LEU A 79 11.33 -11.12 1.29
C LEU A 79 9.87 -11.40 1.63
N ALA A 80 9.13 -12.09 0.77
CA ALA A 80 7.76 -12.51 1.02
C ALA A 80 7.68 -13.44 2.23
N ALA A 81 8.58 -14.43 2.31
CA ALA A 81 8.66 -15.35 3.46
C ALA A 81 9.05 -14.62 4.76
N SER A 82 9.99 -13.67 4.67
CA SER A 82 10.41 -12.79 5.78
C SER A 82 9.25 -11.93 6.29
N TYR A 83 8.49 -11.31 5.38
CA TYR A 83 7.29 -10.53 5.73
C TYR A 83 6.22 -11.41 6.39
N VAL A 84 6.00 -12.63 5.90
CA VAL A 84 5.08 -13.60 6.49
C VAL A 84 5.55 -14.05 7.89
N GLU A 85 6.84 -14.26 8.10
CA GLU A 85 7.44 -14.55 9.41
C GLU A 85 7.28 -13.38 10.40
N ILE A 86 7.53 -12.15 9.95
CA ILE A 86 7.42 -10.93 10.76
C ILE A 86 5.97 -10.68 11.21
N THR A 87 5.00 -10.96 10.33
CA THR A 87 3.56 -10.79 10.63
C THR A 87 2.99 -11.89 11.53
N LYS A 88 3.57 -13.10 11.54
CA LYS A 88 3.20 -14.17 12.49
C LYS A 88 3.57 -13.85 13.94
N ARG A 89 4.53 -12.97 14.20
CA ARG A 89 5.00 -12.61 15.55
C ARG A 89 4.05 -11.73 16.37
N GLY A 90 2.76 -11.68 16.04
CA GLY A 90 1.73 -11.12 16.93
C GLY A 90 1.90 -9.63 17.19
N ARG A 91 2.33 -8.85 16.19
CA ARG A 91 2.11 -7.41 16.21
C ARG A 91 0.71 -7.17 15.68
N ASN A 92 -0.15 -6.68 16.55
CA ASN A 92 -1.45 -6.07 16.30
C ASN A 92 -1.29 -4.81 15.42
N SER A 93 -0.82 -5.02 14.19
CA SER A 93 -0.77 -4.05 13.11
C SER A 93 -2.11 -4.05 12.42
N VAL A 94 -2.76 -2.90 12.34
CA VAL A 94 -4.05 -2.67 11.66
C VAL A 94 -4.03 -3.18 10.21
N THR A 95 -2.85 -3.17 9.57
CA THR A 95 -2.66 -3.71 8.22
C THR A 95 -2.55 -5.23 8.16
N SER A 96 -2.14 -5.89 9.24
CA SER A 96 -2.00 -7.36 9.29
C SER A 96 -3.36 -8.05 9.33
N GLU A 97 -4.32 -7.50 10.08
CA GLU A 97 -5.69 -8.04 10.12
C GLU A 97 -6.38 -7.90 8.76
N LEU A 98 -6.24 -6.72 8.13
CA LEU A 98 -6.75 -6.46 6.78
C LEU A 98 -6.14 -7.41 5.73
N PHE A 99 -4.82 -7.61 5.80
CA PHE A 99 -4.10 -8.52 4.91
C PHE A 99 -4.49 -9.98 5.14
N GLN A 100 -4.67 -10.40 6.40
CA GLN A 100 -5.18 -11.73 6.74
C GLN A 100 -6.61 -11.94 6.24
N ASP A 101 -7.46 -10.91 6.26
CA ASP A 101 -8.82 -10.97 5.73
C ASP A 101 -8.84 -11.07 4.20
N ILE A 102 -7.93 -10.38 3.51
CA ILE A 102 -7.76 -10.45 2.06
C ILE A 102 -7.26 -11.84 1.65
N ILE A 103 -6.24 -12.36 2.34
CA ILE A 103 -5.71 -13.71 2.08
C ILE A 103 -6.72 -14.79 2.47
N GLY A 104 -7.44 -14.59 3.57
CA GLY A 104 -8.43 -15.54 4.08
C GLY A 104 -9.74 -15.56 3.29
N GLY A 105 -9.91 -14.66 2.30
CA GLY A 105 -11.17 -14.50 1.57
C GLY A 105 -12.35 -14.08 2.45
N THR A 106 -12.10 -13.72 3.71
CA THR A 106 -13.07 -13.21 4.69
C THR A 106 -13.33 -11.73 4.51
N PHE A 107 -12.55 -11.05 3.63
CA PHE A 107 -12.78 -9.67 3.24
C PHE A 107 -14.14 -9.50 2.56
N ARG A 108 -15.17 -9.38 3.40
CA ARG A 108 -16.48 -8.89 3.00
C ARG A 108 -16.27 -7.43 2.68
N LYS A 109 -16.23 -7.10 1.39
CA LYS A 109 -16.41 -5.74 0.91
C LYS A 109 -17.66 -5.19 1.62
N THR A 110 -17.47 -4.35 2.64
CA THR A 110 -18.56 -3.69 3.35
C THR A 110 -19.27 -2.82 2.34
N GLY A 111 -20.30 -3.40 1.73
CA GLY A 111 -20.86 -2.92 0.48
C GLY A 111 -22.12 -3.69 0.18
N ASN A 112 -22.98 -3.81 1.19
CA ASN A 112 -24.41 -4.12 1.06
C ASN A 112 -25.13 -3.55 2.29
N GLY A 113 -25.13 -2.23 2.37
CA GLY A 113 -25.95 -1.47 3.29
C GLY A 113 -26.14 -0.10 2.66
N GLU A 114 -27.38 0.33 2.51
CA GLU A 114 -27.76 1.68 2.09
C GLU A 114 -27.29 2.72 3.13
N GLU A 115 -25.99 2.89 3.29
CA GLU A 115 -25.44 3.96 4.12
C GLU A 115 -25.50 5.25 3.33
N LYS A 116 -26.56 6.01 3.65
CA LYS A 116 -26.77 7.41 3.28
C LYS A 116 -25.43 8.14 3.39
N ARG A 117 -24.81 8.46 2.25
CA ARG A 117 -23.54 9.20 2.19
C ARG A 117 -23.71 10.46 3.04
N LYS A 118 -23.03 10.50 4.19
CA LYS A 118 -23.03 11.67 5.07
C LYS A 118 -22.67 12.87 4.23
N SER A 119 -23.49 13.92 4.31
CA SER A 119 -23.21 15.19 3.68
C SER A 119 -21.87 15.72 4.18
N ARG A 120 -21.21 16.54 3.37
CA ARG A 120 -19.90 17.13 3.72
C ARG A 120 -19.93 17.90 5.06
N SER A 121 -21.10 18.43 5.43
CA SER A 121 -21.31 19.07 6.73
C SER A 121 -21.36 18.06 7.87
N GLU A 122 -22.03 16.93 7.69
CA GLU A 122 -22.13 15.86 8.70
C GLU A 122 -20.78 15.16 8.92
N VAL A 123 -20.00 14.95 7.85
CA VAL A 123 -18.64 14.42 7.95
C VAL A 123 -17.74 15.38 8.74
N ASN A 124 -17.83 16.69 8.47
CA ASN A 124 -17.05 17.69 9.21
C ASN A 124 -17.45 17.80 10.67
N SER A 125 -18.73 17.67 11.02
CA SER A 125 -19.17 17.65 12.43
C SER A 125 -18.67 16.39 13.13
N TYR A 126 -18.82 15.23 12.48
CA TYR A 126 -18.30 13.95 12.99
C TYR A 126 -16.79 14.01 13.24
N LEU A 127 -16.00 14.48 12.29
CA LEU A 127 -14.54 14.61 12.41
C LEU A 127 -14.11 15.53 13.56
N LYS A 128 -14.91 16.56 13.89
CA LYS A 128 -14.61 17.49 14.99
C LYS A 128 -14.90 16.93 16.37
N GLU A 129 -15.75 15.91 16.45
CA GLU A 129 -16.12 15.24 17.71
C GLU A 129 -15.19 14.08 18.05
N LEU A 130 -14.31 13.67 17.12
CA LEU A 130 -13.37 12.59 17.32
C LEU A 130 -12.18 13.01 18.19
N ASN A 131 -11.71 12.07 19.02
CA ASN A 131 -10.45 12.21 19.72
C ASN A 131 -9.27 12.11 18.72
N GLU A 132 -8.08 12.59 19.11
CA GLU A 132 -6.89 12.63 18.24
C GLU A 132 -6.53 11.25 17.67
N GLN A 133 -6.66 10.19 18.49
CA GLN A 133 -6.38 8.82 18.07
C GLN A 133 -7.39 8.30 17.03
N ASP A 134 -8.68 8.60 17.21
CA ASP A 134 -9.74 8.17 16.29
C ASP A 134 -9.69 8.95 14.98
N LEU A 135 -9.33 10.24 15.05
CA LEU A 135 -9.09 11.09 13.89
C LEU A 135 -7.90 10.58 13.06
N LEU A 136 -6.81 10.20 13.73
CA LEU A 136 -5.66 9.56 13.07
C LEU A 136 -6.05 8.23 12.41
N MET A 137 -6.86 7.40 13.08
CA MET A 137 -7.33 6.13 12.50
C MET A 137 -8.25 6.32 11.30
N GLU A 138 -9.10 7.34 11.30
CA GLU A 138 -9.91 7.69 10.14
C GLU A 138 -9.03 8.19 8.97
N LEU A 139 -8.03 9.02 9.27
CA LEU A 139 -7.07 9.49 8.27
C LEU A 139 -6.26 8.32 7.68
N ILE A 140 -5.77 7.41 8.52
CA ILE A 140 -5.05 6.21 8.07
C ILE A 140 -5.95 5.35 7.19
N ARG A 141 -7.25 5.22 7.52
CA ARG A 141 -8.22 4.49 6.71
C ARG A 141 -8.51 5.19 5.37
N ASP A 142 -8.59 6.51 5.31
CA ASP A 142 -8.76 7.24 4.03
C ASP A 142 -7.52 7.13 3.14
N ILE A 143 -6.33 7.24 3.73
CA ILE A 143 -5.04 7.09 3.05
C ILE A 143 -4.85 5.65 2.54
N ALA A 144 -5.12 4.65 3.38
CA ALA A 144 -4.91 3.24 3.02
C ALA A 144 -5.88 2.71 1.95
N ASN A 145 -7.01 3.39 1.73
CA ASN A 145 -7.98 3.04 0.69
C ASN A 145 -7.77 3.82 -0.63
N GLU A 146 -6.84 4.77 -0.67
CA GLU A 146 -6.52 5.53 -1.88
C GLU A 146 -5.51 4.74 -2.74
N LEU A 147 -5.90 4.39 -3.97
CA LEU A 147 -5.10 3.58 -4.89
C LEU A 147 -4.27 4.42 -5.87
N ASP A 148 -4.61 5.71 -6.01
CA ASP A 148 -3.89 6.66 -6.86
C ASP A 148 -2.77 7.33 -6.06
N ILE A 149 -1.53 7.17 -6.52
CA ILE A 149 -0.33 7.64 -5.82
C ILE A 149 -0.22 9.17 -5.78
N ASP A 150 -0.71 9.89 -6.78
CA ASP A 150 -0.68 11.34 -6.84
C ASP A 150 -1.74 11.93 -5.91
N LEU A 151 -2.93 11.33 -5.90
CA LEU A 151 -3.99 11.70 -4.96
C LEU A 151 -3.65 11.30 -3.52
N LEU A 152 -2.99 10.17 -3.31
CA LEU A 152 -2.46 9.73 -2.03
C LEU A 152 -1.39 10.71 -1.51
N CYS A 153 -0.40 11.04 -2.34
CA CYS A 153 0.63 12.05 -2.01
C CYS A 153 -0.03 13.40 -1.68
N HIS A 154 -1.02 13.83 -2.47
CA HIS A 154 -1.77 15.06 -2.20
C HIS A 154 -2.54 14.95 -0.87
N LYS A 155 -3.25 13.86 -0.58
CA LYS A 155 -3.98 13.66 0.68
C LYS A 155 -3.04 13.60 1.89
N ILE A 156 -1.89 12.94 1.77
CA ILE A 156 -0.86 12.88 2.82
C ILE A 156 -0.26 14.27 3.05
N LEU A 157 0.16 14.97 1.99
CA LEU A 157 0.74 16.31 2.10
C LEU A 157 -0.27 17.33 2.60
N VAL A 158 -1.50 17.29 2.09
CA VAL A 158 -2.56 18.21 2.51
C VAL A 158 -2.96 17.91 3.94
N ASN A 159 -3.19 16.66 4.36
CA ASN A 159 -3.53 16.36 5.75
C ASN A 159 -2.35 16.55 6.72
N GLY A 160 -1.12 16.27 6.30
CA GLY A 160 0.11 16.57 7.06
C GLY A 160 0.43 18.08 7.11
N SER A 161 -0.07 18.87 6.15
CA SER A 161 0.04 20.33 6.10
C SER A 161 -1.16 21.08 6.68
N ARG A 162 -2.27 20.39 6.95
CA ARG A 162 -3.57 20.97 7.36
C ARG A 162 -3.70 21.23 8.84
N GLY A 163 -2.81 20.69 9.66
CA GLY A 163 -2.71 21.09 11.06
C GLY A 163 -2.22 22.54 11.14
N ASN A 164 -2.71 23.29 12.14
CA ASN A 164 -2.02 24.49 12.59
C ASN A 164 -0.57 24.08 12.88
N ARG A 165 0.37 24.38 11.97
CA ARG A 165 1.77 24.05 12.19
C ARG A 165 2.30 25.00 13.26
N PHE A 166 2.96 24.42 14.24
CA PHE A 166 3.53 25.15 15.35
C PHE A 166 4.94 24.64 15.61
N LEU A 167 5.76 25.51 16.19
CA LEU A 167 7.13 25.22 16.57
C LEU A 167 7.15 24.89 18.06
N VAL A 168 7.79 23.77 18.38
CA VAL A 168 8.03 23.34 19.76
C VAL A 168 9.53 23.35 19.99
N ALA A 169 9.97 24.11 20.99
CA ALA A 169 11.37 24.13 21.39
C ALA A 169 11.69 22.85 22.18
N LYS A 170 12.75 22.14 21.77
CA LYS A 170 13.22 20.90 22.42
C LYS A 170 14.47 21.11 23.28
N LEU A 171 15.11 22.25 23.14
CA LEU A 171 16.31 22.65 23.87
C LEU A 171 16.22 24.15 24.13
N PHE A 172 16.73 24.59 25.28
CA PHE A 172 16.77 26.00 25.69
C PHE A 172 18.17 26.33 26.21
N ASP A 173 18.59 27.58 26.01
CA ASP A 173 19.82 28.17 26.57
C ASP A 173 21.06 27.28 26.49
N VAL A 174 21.29 26.70 25.32
CA VAL A 174 22.44 25.83 25.04
C VAL A 174 23.72 26.66 24.97
N THR A 175 24.71 26.32 25.79
CA THR A 175 26.06 26.92 25.80
C THR A 175 27.13 25.85 25.59
N PRO A 176 28.38 26.20 25.26
CA PRO A 176 29.45 25.21 25.08
C PRO A 176 29.70 24.31 26.31
N ASP A 177 29.43 24.83 27.50
CA ASP A 177 29.60 24.11 28.78
C ASP A 177 28.34 23.35 29.22
N SER A 178 27.24 23.46 28.46
CA SER A 178 25.98 22.82 28.83
C SER A 178 26.04 21.30 28.67
N LEU A 179 25.57 20.59 29.71
CA LEU A 179 25.38 19.15 29.64
C LEU A 179 24.03 18.86 29.00
N LEU A 180 23.95 17.78 28.21
CA LEU A 180 22.72 17.38 27.52
C LEU A 180 21.54 17.23 28.51
N GLU A 181 21.80 16.62 29.67
CA GLU A 181 20.79 16.40 30.71
C GLU A 181 20.19 17.71 31.23
N ASP A 182 21.03 18.74 31.41
CA ASP A 182 20.60 20.05 31.89
C ASP A 182 19.71 20.75 30.85
N THR A 183 20.08 20.65 29.56
CA THR A 183 19.30 21.26 28.46
C THR A 183 17.96 20.57 28.22
N LEU A 184 17.90 19.24 28.41
CA LEU A 184 16.67 18.46 28.32
C LEU A 184 15.77 18.69 29.53
N SER A 185 16.35 18.71 30.74
CA SER A 185 15.61 19.03 31.97
C SER A 185 15.01 20.43 31.91
N ALA A 186 15.74 21.40 31.36
CA ALA A 186 15.21 22.74 31.09
C ALA A 186 14.05 22.67 30.08
N ALA A 187 14.18 21.93 28.98
CA ALA A 187 13.10 21.79 28.02
C ALA A 187 11.84 21.13 28.60
N GLU A 188 11.99 20.14 29.48
CA GLU A 188 10.87 19.52 30.21
C GLU A 188 10.23 20.49 31.21
N GLN A 189 11.05 21.26 31.94
CA GLN A 189 10.56 22.31 32.84
C GLN A 189 9.78 23.39 32.08
N TYR A 190 10.22 23.70 30.86
CA TYR A 190 9.60 24.64 29.94
C TYR A 190 8.55 24.01 29.02
N SER A 191 8.14 22.75 29.26
CA SER A 191 7.04 22.09 28.51
C SER A 191 5.70 22.81 28.62
N LYS A 192 5.56 23.75 29.56
CA LYS A 192 4.42 24.66 29.71
C LYS A 192 4.42 25.84 28.73
N ILE A 193 5.52 26.07 28.00
CA ILE A 193 5.58 27.15 27.01
C ILE A 193 4.65 26.77 25.85
N PRO A 194 3.69 27.65 25.50
CA PRO A 194 2.77 27.37 24.41
C PRO A 194 3.53 27.28 23.08
N PRO A 195 3.15 26.34 22.20
CA PRO A 195 3.84 26.15 20.93
C PRO A 195 3.66 27.39 20.05
N ILE A 196 4.73 27.78 19.33
CA ILE A 196 4.77 29.03 18.57
C ILE A 196 4.08 28.83 17.22
N PRO A 197 3.02 29.57 16.88
CA PRO A 197 2.40 29.47 15.57
C PRO A 197 3.32 29.95 14.45
N PHE A 198 3.17 29.37 13.26
CA PHE A 198 3.87 29.88 12.09
C PHE A 198 3.43 31.32 11.79
N GLY A 199 4.38 32.15 11.34
CA GLY A 199 4.20 33.59 11.13
C GLY A 199 4.31 34.44 12.40
N VAL A 200 4.43 33.85 13.59
CA VAL A 200 4.53 34.60 14.86
C VAL A 200 5.97 34.61 15.37
N GLY A 201 6.49 35.82 15.65
CA GLY A 201 7.88 36.01 16.06
C GLY A 201 8.89 35.66 14.96
N ILE A 202 10.19 35.78 15.27
CA ILE A 202 11.26 35.54 14.29
C ILE A 202 11.23 34.09 13.79
N ALA A 203 11.17 33.13 14.71
CA ALA A 203 11.15 31.71 14.37
C ALA A 203 9.91 31.33 13.56
N GLY A 204 8.72 31.82 13.94
CA GLY A 204 7.50 31.58 13.19
C GLY A 204 7.52 32.24 11.80
N TYR A 205 8.08 33.45 11.68
CA TYR A 205 8.25 34.14 10.40
C TYR A 205 9.14 33.33 9.45
N VAL A 206 10.32 32.90 9.89
CA VAL A 206 11.24 32.07 9.10
C VAL A 206 10.58 30.75 8.70
N ALA A 207 9.85 30.11 9.61
CA ALA A 207 9.12 28.88 9.32
C ALA A 207 8.01 29.05 8.28
N LEU A 208 7.41 30.25 8.20
CA LEU A 208 6.39 30.59 7.22
C LEU A 208 6.99 31.00 5.86
N SER A 209 7.99 31.89 5.86
CA SER A 209 8.62 32.40 4.64
C SER A 209 9.53 31.38 3.96
N LYS A 210 10.15 30.49 4.74
CA LYS A 210 11.20 29.55 4.31
C LYS A 210 12.47 30.23 3.81
N ASP A 211 12.65 31.51 4.16
CA ASP A 211 13.82 32.31 3.80
C ASP A 211 14.71 32.56 5.02
N THR A 212 16.01 32.65 4.80
CA THR A 212 16.96 33.02 5.85
C THR A 212 16.84 34.49 6.20
N VAL A 213 16.87 34.82 7.49
CA VAL A 213 16.74 36.19 7.99
C VAL A 213 18.03 36.60 8.68
N ASN A 214 18.57 37.76 8.29
CA ASN A 214 19.70 38.39 8.96
C ASN A 214 19.21 39.63 9.74
N ILE A 215 19.21 39.55 11.07
CA ILE A 215 18.71 40.61 11.95
C ILE A 215 19.89 41.48 12.40
N LYS A 216 19.94 42.73 11.94
CA LYS A 216 20.98 43.69 12.34
C LYS A 216 20.76 44.26 13.73
N ASN A 217 19.49 44.51 14.08
CA ASN A 217 19.05 44.99 15.38
C ASN A 217 17.75 44.26 15.73
N ALA A 218 17.66 43.67 16.92
CA ALA A 218 16.51 42.90 17.37
C ALA A 218 15.46 43.74 18.13
N TYR A 219 15.78 45.00 18.42
CA TYR A 219 14.93 45.92 19.19
C TYR A 219 14.37 47.08 18.37
N GLU A 220 14.73 47.17 17.09
CA GLU A 220 14.20 48.11 16.09
C GLU A 220 13.44 47.35 15.00
#